data_AF-A0A9P1M5Z5-F1
#
_entry.id   AF-A0A9P1M5Z5-F1
#
_cell.length_a   1.000
_cell.length_b   1.000
_cell.length_c   1.000
_cell.angle_alpha   90.00
_cell.angle_beta   90.00
_cell.angle_gamma   90.00
#
_symmetry.space_group_name_H-M   'P 1'
#
loop_
_entity.id
_entity.type
_entity.pdbx_description
1 polymer ?
#
loop_
_entity_poly.entity_id
_entity_poly.type
_entity_poly.pdbx_seq_one_letter_code
_entity_poly.pdbx_strand_id
1 'polypeptide(L)'
;MGQLFAKKHKAEPPPNVDQDDMALLDLKTHRDKLQQSSRKLEQRASKSHEVARTLVAEGKKTQAMLALRRWEQQKRLGEDCQNHIARLQELIASIEMAQLTKGTVDALKTGVAMMKRIQQDIGGVDQVQRLLGEQEEVQEAQQEIAAMLAGEGGVEDAEMLSEFSRLQEEAALSTLTKADAEAPATTETLAPDTVPVEETPQPVSEDKVELVEKATVSGTRAATPALVPA
;
A
#
# COMPACT_ATOMS: atom_id res chain seq x y z
N MET A 1 30.29 37.06 -51.91
CA MET A 1 29.22 36.20 -52.44
C MET A 1 29.50 34.77 -51.98
N GLY A 2 28.94 34.18 -50.94
CA GLY A 2 27.98 34.58 -49.92
C GLY A 2 28.08 33.56 -48.77
N GLN A 3 27.87 34.00 -47.54
CA GLN A 3 27.81 33.16 -46.34
C GLN A 3 26.70 32.08 -46.47
N LEU A 4 27.08 30.80 -46.42
CA LEU A 4 26.18 29.63 -46.39
C LEU A 4 26.24 28.85 -45.06
N PHE A 5 26.63 29.51 -43.97
CA PHE A 5 26.48 28.97 -42.61
C PHE A 5 25.31 29.67 -41.91
N ALA A 6 24.09 29.35 -42.34
CA ALA A 6 22.91 29.60 -41.53
C ALA A 6 22.95 28.62 -40.35
N LYS A 7 23.53 29.07 -39.24
CA LYS A 7 23.50 28.39 -37.95
C LYS A 7 22.04 28.23 -37.55
N LYS A 8 21.51 27.03 -37.73
CA LYS A 8 20.13 26.66 -37.36
C LYS A 8 19.97 26.99 -35.87
N HIS A 9 19.19 28.02 -35.56
CA HIS A 9 18.80 28.31 -34.18
C HIS A 9 18.18 27.05 -33.60
N LYS A 10 18.84 26.46 -32.61
CA LYS A 10 18.26 25.42 -31.76
C LYS A 10 17.12 26.13 -31.04
N ALA A 11 15.88 25.80 -31.43
CA ALA A 11 14.69 26.33 -30.77
C ALA A 11 14.85 26.07 -29.27
N GLU A 12 14.85 27.15 -28.48
CA GLU A 12 14.82 27.04 -27.03
C GLU A 12 13.55 26.27 -26.66
N PRO A 13 13.66 25.24 -25.80
CA PRO A 13 12.48 24.48 -25.40
C PRO A 13 11.49 25.45 -24.71
N PRO A 14 10.18 25.31 -24.96
CA PRO A 14 9.19 26.19 -24.36
C PRO A 14 9.32 26.13 -22.83
N PRO A 15 9.08 27.26 -22.13
CA PRO A 15 9.11 27.28 -20.67
C PRO A 15 8.00 26.33 -20.19
N ASN A 16 8.36 25.35 -19.36
CA ASN A 16 7.52 24.30 -18.76
C ASN A 16 7.65 22.88 -19.33
N VAL A 17 8.72 22.54 -20.04
CA VAL A 17 9.06 21.11 -20.25
C VAL A 17 10.08 20.69 -19.19
N ASP A 18 9.72 19.69 -18.38
CA ASP A 18 10.65 19.11 -17.41
C ASP A 18 11.85 18.50 -18.16
N GLN A 19 13.06 18.72 -17.65
CA GLN A 19 14.28 18.21 -18.29
C GLN A 19 14.26 16.67 -18.31
N ASP A 20 13.65 16.07 -17.29
CA ASP A 20 13.46 14.62 -17.16
C ASP A 20 12.53 14.08 -18.26
N ASP A 21 11.45 14.81 -18.58
CA ASP A 21 10.50 14.43 -19.64
C ASP A 21 11.13 14.55 -21.04
N MET A 22 11.98 15.57 -21.25
CA MET A 22 12.74 15.69 -22.49
C MET A 22 13.71 14.52 -22.67
N ALA A 23 14.40 14.10 -21.61
CA ALA A 23 15.31 12.96 -21.65
C ALA A 23 14.56 11.65 -21.94
N LEU A 24 13.39 11.45 -21.33
CA LEU A 24 12.53 10.29 -21.60
C LEU A 24 12.03 10.27 -23.06
N LEU A 25 11.67 11.44 -23.60
CA LEU A 25 11.28 11.59 -25.00
C LEU A 25 12.43 11.24 -25.96
N ASP A 26 13.65 11.68 -25.66
CA ASP A 26 14.83 11.36 -26.47
C ASP A 26 15.12 9.86 -26.47
N LEU A 27 15.03 9.19 -25.31
CA LEU A 27 15.18 7.72 -25.21
C LEU A 27 14.13 6.98 -26.05
N LYS A 28 12.85 7.39 -25.96
CA LYS A 28 11.76 6.82 -26.76
C LYS A 28 12.00 7.05 -28.26
N THR A 29 12.46 8.24 -28.64
CA THR A 29 12.82 8.57 -30.03
C THR A 29 13.96 7.69 -30.53
N HIS A 30 14.98 7.42 -29.70
CA HIS A 30 16.08 6.54 -30.05
C HIS A 30 15.64 5.09 -30.23
N ARG A 31 14.76 4.58 -29.36
CA ARG A 31 14.13 3.26 -29.51
C ARG A 31 13.41 3.14 -30.85
N ASP A 32 12.61 4.13 -31.22
CA ASP A 32 11.81 4.09 -32.46
C ASP A 32 12.71 4.15 -33.71
N LYS A 33 13.78 4.96 -33.68
CA LYS A 33 14.80 4.99 -34.74
C LYS A 33 15.54 3.66 -34.88
N LEU A 34 15.86 2.99 -33.78
CA LEU A 34 16.45 1.66 -33.79
C LEU A 34 15.49 0.62 -34.36
N GLN A 35 14.20 0.67 -33.99
CA GLN A 35 13.17 -0.20 -34.57
C GLN A 35 13.05 0.01 -36.09
N GLN A 36 13.04 1.27 -36.55
CA GLN A 36 13.00 1.56 -37.99
C GLN A 36 14.25 1.02 -38.71
N SER A 37 15.42 1.13 -38.09
CA SER A 37 16.68 0.63 -38.64
C SER A 37 16.71 -0.89 -38.69
N SER A 38 16.19 -1.56 -37.66
CA SER A 38 16.02 -3.02 -37.61
C SER A 38 15.14 -3.52 -38.76
N ARG A 39 13.98 -2.91 -38.99
CA ARG A 39 13.10 -3.25 -40.13
C ARG A 39 13.80 -3.09 -41.48
N LYS A 40 14.61 -2.03 -41.64
CA LYS A 40 15.41 -1.82 -42.87
C LYS A 40 16.49 -2.89 -43.03
N LEU A 41 17.10 -3.35 -41.93
CA LEU A 41 18.10 -4.42 -41.94
C LEU A 41 17.48 -5.76 -42.32
N GLU A 42 16.31 -6.09 -41.78
CA GLU A 42 15.54 -7.29 -42.13
C GLU A 42 15.20 -7.32 -43.63
N GLN A 43 14.69 -6.21 -44.18
CA GLN A 43 14.43 -6.10 -45.62
C GLN A 43 15.70 -6.28 -46.46
N ARG A 44 16.83 -5.74 -46.01
CA ARG A 44 18.13 -5.89 -46.71
C ARG A 44 18.64 -7.33 -46.61
N ALA A 45 18.40 -8.00 -45.49
CA ALA A 45 18.73 -9.40 -45.28
C ALA A 45 17.92 -10.30 -46.23
N SER A 46 16.59 -10.11 -46.30
CA SER A 46 15.73 -10.86 -47.23
C SER A 46 16.20 -10.70 -48.68
N LYS A 47 16.51 -9.48 -49.11
CA LYS A 47 17.06 -9.21 -50.46
C LYS A 47 18.41 -9.89 -50.69
N SER A 48 19.32 -9.86 -49.71
CA SER A 48 20.63 -10.52 -49.82
C SER A 48 20.48 -12.04 -49.91
N HIS A 49 19.48 -12.60 -49.22
CA HIS A 49 19.15 -14.02 -49.26
C HIS A 49 18.55 -14.43 -50.62
N GLU A 50 17.66 -13.62 -51.18
CA GLU A 50 17.13 -13.83 -52.54
C GLU A 50 18.23 -13.79 -53.60
N VAL A 51 19.13 -12.81 -53.53
CA VAL A 51 20.29 -12.70 -54.43
C VAL A 51 21.23 -13.91 -54.26
N ALA A 52 21.45 -14.38 -53.04
CA ALA A 52 22.22 -15.61 -52.83
C ALA A 52 21.55 -16.81 -53.50
N ARG A 53 20.22 -16.93 -53.40
CA ARG A 53 19.45 -18.01 -54.03
C ARG A 53 19.56 -17.99 -55.56
N THR A 54 19.50 -16.82 -56.20
CA THR A 54 19.67 -16.72 -57.66
C THR A 54 21.09 -17.08 -58.09
N LEU A 55 22.11 -16.61 -57.38
CA LEU A 55 23.52 -16.91 -57.68
C LEU A 55 23.88 -18.40 -57.52
N VAL A 56 23.22 -19.10 -56.58
CA VAL A 56 23.33 -20.56 -56.44
C VAL A 56 22.72 -21.26 -57.66
N ALA A 57 21.55 -20.82 -58.13
CA ALA A 57 20.91 -21.37 -59.32
C ALA A 57 21.74 -21.14 -60.60
N GLU A 58 22.45 -20.01 -60.69
CA GLU A 58 23.37 -19.69 -61.79
C GLU A 58 24.74 -20.39 -61.70
N GLY A 59 25.01 -21.17 -60.64
CA GLY A 59 26.27 -21.90 -60.45
C GLY A 59 27.47 -21.04 -60.03
N LYS A 60 27.27 -19.75 -59.69
CA LYS A 60 28.33 -18.81 -59.33
C LYS A 60 28.70 -18.90 -57.84
N LYS A 61 29.40 -19.98 -57.48
CA LYS A 61 29.74 -20.35 -56.09
C LYS A 61 30.41 -19.23 -55.27
N THR A 62 31.41 -18.54 -55.82
CA THR A 62 32.17 -17.50 -55.08
C THR A 62 31.30 -16.29 -54.75
N GLN A 63 30.47 -15.85 -55.69
CA GLN A 63 29.55 -14.72 -55.51
C GLN A 63 28.41 -15.09 -54.55
N ALA A 64 27.89 -16.32 -54.65
CA ALA A 64 26.88 -16.84 -53.72
C ALA A 64 27.39 -16.87 -52.28
N MET A 65 28.63 -17.33 -52.03
CA MET A 65 29.22 -17.33 -50.69
C MET A 65 29.38 -15.91 -50.12
N LEU A 66 29.77 -14.93 -50.96
CA LEU A 66 29.87 -13.54 -50.52
C LEU A 66 28.49 -12.96 -50.14
N ALA A 67 27.46 -13.26 -50.92
CA ALA A 67 26.08 -12.84 -50.63
C ALA A 67 25.56 -13.46 -49.33
N LEU A 68 25.83 -14.75 -49.09
CA LEU A 68 25.47 -15.45 -47.85
C LEU A 68 26.19 -14.87 -46.64
N ARG A 69 27.49 -14.58 -46.73
CA ARG A 69 28.23 -13.92 -45.64
C ARG A 69 27.65 -12.55 -45.31
N ARG A 70 27.24 -11.80 -46.34
CA ARG A 70 26.59 -10.50 -46.14
C ARG A 70 25.22 -10.64 -45.49
N TRP A 71 24.44 -11.66 -45.85
CA TRP A 71 23.17 -11.99 -45.21
C TRP A 71 23.37 -12.33 -43.73
N GLU A 72 24.33 -13.20 -43.40
CA GLU A 72 24.64 -13.59 -42.02
C GLU A 72 25.05 -12.38 -41.16
N GLN A 73 25.91 -11.49 -41.69
CA GLN A 73 26.27 -10.25 -41.01
C GLN A 73 25.07 -9.33 -40.77
N GLN A 74 24.16 -9.22 -41.73
CA GLN A 74 22.94 -8.40 -41.58
C GLN A 74 21.98 -8.99 -40.57
N LYS A 75 21.84 -10.32 -40.55
CA LYS A 75 21.04 -11.03 -39.58
C LYS A 75 21.57 -10.81 -38.17
N ARG A 76 22.87 -11.03 -37.95
CA ARG A 76 23.54 -10.80 -36.65
C ARG A 76 23.37 -9.36 -36.17
N LEU A 77 23.56 -8.38 -37.06
CA LEU A 77 23.38 -6.97 -36.72
C LEU A 77 21.90 -6.63 -36.40
N GLY A 78 20.95 -7.32 -37.03
CA GLY A 78 19.53 -7.24 -36.68
C GLY A 78 19.23 -7.78 -35.28
N GLU A 79 19.80 -8.94 -34.92
CA GLU A 79 19.70 -9.53 -33.59
C GLU A 79 20.30 -8.60 -32.51
N ASP A 80 21.48 -8.03 -32.77
CA ASP A 80 22.10 -7.03 -31.89
C ASP A 80 21.20 -5.79 -31.71
N CYS A 81 20.57 -5.30 -32.79
CA CYS A 81 19.62 -4.19 -32.70
C CYS A 81 18.38 -4.55 -31.87
N GLN A 82 17.84 -5.76 -31.99
CA GLN A 82 16.71 -6.22 -31.18
C GLN A 82 17.08 -6.31 -29.70
N ASN A 83 18.29 -6.78 -29.38
CA ASN A 83 18.81 -6.77 -28.01
C ASN A 83 18.93 -5.34 -27.45
N HIS A 84 19.40 -4.39 -28.26
CA HIS A 84 19.47 -2.99 -27.84
C HIS A 84 18.08 -2.35 -27.65
N ILE A 85 17.10 -2.71 -28.48
CA ILE A 85 15.72 -2.25 -28.32
C ILE A 85 15.13 -2.76 -27.00
N ALA A 86 15.35 -4.03 -26.67
CA ALA A 86 14.90 -4.62 -25.40
C ALA A 86 15.51 -3.89 -24.19
N ARG A 87 16.83 -3.66 -24.20
CA ARG A 87 17.52 -2.90 -23.14
C ARG A 87 16.98 -1.47 -22.98
N LEU A 88 16.69 -0.79 -24.09
CA LEU A 88 16.09 0.55 -24.03
C LEU A 88 14.68 0.53 -23.47
N GLN A 89 13.88 -0.51 -23.78
CA GLN A 89 12.54 -0.67 -23.22
C GLN A 89 12.58 -0.92 -21.71
N GLU A 90 13.50 -1.77 -21.25
CA GLU A 90 13.74 -1.99 -19.81
C GLU A 90 14.18 -0.71 -19.11
N LEU A 91 15.10 0.06 -19.71
CA LEU A 91 15.55 1.34 -19.16
C LEU A 91 14.38 2.33 -19.05
N ILE A 92 13.57 2.48 -20.10
CA ILE A 92 12.39 3.36 -20.11
C ILE A 92 11.43 2.95 -18.98
N ALA A 93 11.12 1.65 -18.85
CA ALA A 93 10.23 1.17 -17.80
C ALA A 93 10.79 1.43 -16.39
N SER A 94 12.10 1.24 -16.18
CA SER A 94 12.73 1.54 -14.89
C SER A 94 12.68 3.02 -14.53
N ILE A 95 12.84 3.92 -15.52
CA ILE A 95 12.73 5.37 -15.32
C ILE A 95 11.29 5.75 -14.96
N GLU A 96 10.29 5.21 -15.68
CA GLU A 96 8.88 5.46 -15.39
C GLU A 96 8.49 4.99 -13.98
N MET A 97 9.02 3.84 -13.55
CA MET A 97 8.84 3.34 -12.17
C MET A 97 9.53 4.25 -11.14
N ALA A 98 10.72 4.75 -11.44
CA ALA A 98 11.43 5.70 -10.57
C ALA A 98 10.68 7.03 -10.44
N GLN A 99 10.08 7.53 -11.52
CA GLN A 99 9.22 8.72 -11.49
C GLN A 99 7.97 8.51 -10.62
N LEU A 100 7.31 7.35 -10.75
CA LEU A 100 6.18 7.02 -9.88
C LEU A 100 6.59 6.92 -8.41
N THR A 101 7.73 6.30 -8.14
CA THR A 101 8.29 6.17 -6.78
C THR A 101 8.67 7.52 -6.18
N LYS A 102 9.21 8.45 -6.99
CA LYS A 102 9.44 9.84 -6.57
C LYS A 102 8.13 10.50 -6.14
N GLY A 103 7.07 10.35 -6.94
CA GLY A 103 5.74 10.87 -6.62
C GLY A 103 5.15 10.31 -5.32
N THR A 104 5.29 9.00 -5.07
CA THR A 104 4.80 8.40 -3.81
C THR A 104 5.59 8.88 -2.61
N VAL A 105 6.91 9.03 -2.73
CA VAL A 105 7.77 9.57 -1.67
C VAL A 105 7.42 11.04 -1.36
N ASP A 106 7.15 11.86 -2.37
CA ASP A 106 6.77 13.26 -2.16
C ASP A 106 5.36 13.39 -1.55
N ALA A 107 4.43 12.50 -1.89
CA ALA A 107 3.14 12.39 -1.22
C ALA A 107 3.29 12.00 0.26
N LEU A 108 4.15 11.01 0.57
CA LEU A 108 4.46 10.63 1.95
C LEU A 108 5.09 11.79 2.74
N LYS A 109 6.04 12.52 2.16
CA LYS A 109 6.62 13.72 2.79
C LYS A 109 5.55 14.77 3.09
N THR A 110 4.63 14.98 2.16
CA THR A 110 3.53 15.93 2.33
C THR A 110 2.57 15.49 3.43
N GLY A 111 2.21 14.20 3.47
CA GLY A 111 1.41 13.61 4.54
C GLY A 111 2.06 13.72 5.91
N VAL A 112 3.37 13.42 6.02
CA VAL A 112 4.13 13.59 7.26
C VAL A 112 4.20 15.06 7.68
N ALA A 113 4.40 15.99 6.75
CA ALA A 113 4.40 17.41 7.04
C ALA A 113 3.02 17.89 7.52
N MET A 114 1.94 17.40 6.92
CA MET A 114 0.57 17.69 7.36
C MET A 114 0.29 17.13 8.76
N MET A 115 0.69 15.89 9.03
CA MET A 115 0.55 15.28 10.36
C MET A 115 1.31 16.07 11.42
N LYS A 116 2.51 16.56 11.11
CA LYS A 116 3.27 17.43 12.02
C LYS A 116 2.56 18.75 12.30
N ARG A 117 1.91 19.36 11.30
CA ARG A 117 1.10 20.57 11.49
C ARG A 117 -0.10 20.30 12.37
N ILE A 118 -0.86 19.24 12.08
CA ILE A 118 -2.00 18.82 12.92
C ILE A 118 -1.55 18.57 14.37
N GLN A 119 -0.41 17.88 14.56
CA GLN A 119 0.15 17.65 15.88
C GLN A 119 0.51 18.95 16.60
N GLN A 120 1.01 19.97 15.87
CA GLN A 120 1.28 21.29 16.43
C GLN A 120 0.00 22.04 16.77
N ASP A 121 -1.04 21.97 15.91
CA ASP A 121 -2.32 22.65 16.09
C ASP A 121 -3.12 22.07 17.29
N ILE A 122 -3.01 20.76 17.56
CA ILE A 122 -3.60 20.10 18.73
C ILE A 122 -2.80 20.39 20.02
N GLY A 123 -1.66 21.08 19.91
CA GLY A 123 -0.83 21.49 21.04
C GLY A 123 0.32 20.56 21.42
N GLY A 124 0.66 19.64 20.53
CA GLY A 124 1.71 18.65 20.74
C GLY A 124 1.35 17.64 21.83
N VAL A 125 2.36 16.87 22.26
CA VAL A 125 2.19 15.90 23.35
C VAL A 125 1.94 16.62 24.68
N ASP A 126 2.55 17.79 24.87
CA ASP A 126 2.47 18.53 26.13
C ASP A 126 1.06 19.05 26.44
N GLN A 127 0.30 19.54 25.45
CA GLN A 127 -1.07 19.99 25.67
C GLN A 127 -2.02 18.81 25.92
N VAL A 128 -1.84 17.69 25.22
CA VAL A 128 -2.59 16.45 25.48
C VAL A 128 -2.30 15.95 26.90
N GLN A 129 -1.04 16.03 27.35
CA GLN A 129 -0.64 15.59 28.68
C GLN A 129 -1.18 16.52 29.79
N ARG A 130 -1.26 17.83 29.57
CA ARG A 130 -1.95 18.75 30.48
C ARG A 130 -3.45 18.48 30.55
N LEU A 131 -4.11 18.29 29.40
CA LEU A 131 -5.55 18.01 29.36
C LEU A 131 -5.89 16.70 30.09
N LEU A 132 -5.03 15.68 30.04
CA LEU A 132 -5.21 14.45 30.82
C LEU A 132 -5.06 14.70 32.32
N GLY A 133 -4.06 15.47 32.75
CA GLY A 133 -3.92 15.85 34.16
C GLY A 133 -5.10 16.69 34.67
N GLU A 134 -5.55 17.67 33.90
CA GLU A 134 -6.74 18.48 34.22
C GLU A 134 -8.02 17.62 34.28
N GLN A 135 -8.14 16.60 33.42
CA GLN A 135 -9.26 15.66 33.48
C GLN A 135 -9.22 14.82 34.76
N GLU A 136 -8.06 14.29 35.14
CA GLU A 136 -7.87 13.53 36.37
C GLU A 136 -8.26 14.37 37.59
N GLU A 137 -7.80 15.63 37.67
CA GLU A 137 -8.19 16.56 38.75
C GLU A 137 -9.70 16.82 38.78
N VAL A 138 -10.34 17.03 37.62
CA VAL A 138 -11.80 17.22 37.54
C VAL A 138 -12.57 15.96 37.94
N GLN A 139 -12.04 14.78 37.62
CA GLN A 139 -12.65 13.51 38.05
C GLN A 139 -12.52 13.30 39.55
N GLU A 140 -11.35 13.59 40.14
CA GLU A 140 -11.14 13.53 41.58
C GLU A 140 -12.07 14.50 42.31
N ALA A 141 -12.19 15.74 41.83
CA ALA A 141 -13.13 16.71 42.39
C ALA A 141 -14.59 16.24 42.27
N GLN A 142 -14.97 15.62 41.14
CA GLN A 142 -16.30 15.02 40.99
C GLN A 142 -16.52 13.86 41.98
N GLN A 143 -15.51 13.02 42.20
CA GLN A 143 -15.60 11.92 43.17
C GLN A 143 -15.69 12.44 44.61
N GLU A 144 -14.96 13.51 44.94
CA GLU A 144 -15.06 14.17 46.25
C GLU A 144 -16.44 14.81 46.43
N ILE A 145 -16.97 15.50 45.43
CA ILE A 145 -18.34 16.04 45.45
C ILE A 145 -19.37 14.93 45.61
N ALA A 146 -19.23 13.84 44.86
CA ALA A 146 -20.12 12.67 44.98
C ALA A 146 -20.01 12.04 46.38
N ALA A 147 -18.81 11.96 46.95
CA ALA A 147 -18.59 11.45 48.31
C ALA A 147 -19.17 12.38 49.39
N MET A 148 -19.08 13.71 49.21
CA MET A 148 -19.71 14.68 50.10
C MET A 148 -21.24 14.63 50.01
N LEU A 149 -21.80 14.56 48.80
CA LEU A 149 -23.25 14.39 48.58
C LEU A 149 -23.76 13.07 49.17
N ALA A 150 -23.02 11.97 48.99
CA ALA A 150 -23.34 10.69 49.61
C ALA A 150 -23.17 10.72 51.14
N GLY A 151 -22.19 11.47 51.66
CA GLY A 151 -21.98 11.68 53.08
C GLY A 151 -23.10 12.48 53.76
N GLU A 152 -23.70 13.43 53.04
CA GLU A 152 -24.86 14.21 53.51
C GLU A 152 -26.18 13.41 53.39
N GLY A 153 -26.26 12.47 52.43
CA GLY A 153 -27.37 11.51 52.31
C GLY A 153 -27.31 10.31 53.27
N GLY A 154 -26.19 10.09 53.98
CA GLY A 154 -25.96 8.86 54.75
C GLY A 154 -26.93 8.58 55.90
N VAL A 155 -27.61 9.60 56.44
CA VAL A 155 -28.61 9.43 57.51
C VAL A 155 -29.97 9.04 56.92
N GLU A 156 -30.38 9.68 55.83
CA GLU A 156 -31.62 9.35 55.10
C GLU A 156 -31.50 7.98 54.42
N ASP A 157 -30.32 7.67 53.86
CA ASP A 157 -30.04 6.37 53.24
C ASP A 157 -30.03 5.23 54.26
N ALA A 158 -29.55 5.42 55.50
CA ALA A 158 -29.56 4.36 56.52
C ALA A 158 -30.98 3.99 56.97
N GLU A 159 -31.85 4.99 57.21
CA GLU A 159 -33.27 4.75 57.52
C GLU A 159 -34.02 4.16 56.31
N MET A 160 -33.74 4.66 55.10
CA MET A 160 -34.31 4.13 53.86
C MET A 160 -33.85 2.70 53.56
N LEU A 161 -32.58 2.36 53.81
CA LEU A 161 -32.05 1.00 53.69
C LEU A 161 -32.66 0.06 54.74
N SER A 162 -32.93 0.56 55.95
CA SER A 162 -33.62 -0.19 57.01
C SER A 162 -35.09 -0.45 56.65
N GLU A 163 -35.84 0.56 56.20
CA GLU A 163 -37.21 0.39 55.71
C GLU A 163 -37.25 -0.49 54.46
N PHE A 164 -36.29 -0.36 53.55
CA PHE A 164 -36.17 -1.24 52.38
C PHE A 164 -35.90 -2.69 52.77
N SER A 165 -35.03 -2.94 53.75
CA SER A 165 -34.80 -4.28 54.30
C SER A 165 -36.07 -4.83 54.97
N ARG A 166 -36.80 -4.00 55.73
CA ARG A 166 -38.10 -4.37 56.32
C ARG A 166 -39.13 -4.72 55.24
N LEU A 167 -39.23 -3.94 54.17
CA LEU A 167 -40.10 -4.20 53.02
C LEU A 167 -39.68 -5.46 52.25
N GLN A 168 -38.39 -5.77 52.16
CA GLN A 168 -37.89 -7.03 51.59
C GLN A 168 -38.28 -8.23 52.45
N GLU A 169 -38.16 -8.13 53.77
CA GLU A 169 -38.60 -9.18 54.70
C GLU A 169 -40.13 -9.35 54.64
N GLU A 170 -40.90 -8.27 54.62
CA GLU A 170 -42.36 -8.31 54.45
C GLU A 170 -42.76 -8.90 53.09
N ALA A 171 -42.06 -8.56 52.01
CA ALA A 171 -42.28 -9.15 50.69
C ALA A 171 -41.91 -10.64 50.67
N ALA A 172 -40.80 -11.05 51.30
CA ALA A 172 -40.39 -12.43 51.42
C ALA A 172 -41.39 -13.25 52.26
N LEU A 173 -41.86 -12.70 53.38
CA LEU A 173 -42.92 -13.30 54.22
C LEU A 173 -44.26 -13.32 53.50
N SER A 174 -44.58 -12.31 52.69
CA SER A 174 -45.77 -12.31 51.84
C SER A 174 -45.67 -13.38 50.75
N THR A 175 -44.50 -13.60 50.15
CA THR A 175 -44.29 -14.71 49.20
C THR A 175 -44.31 -16.09 49.87
N LEU A 176 -43.87 -16.21 51.13
CA LEU A 176 -43.95 -17.46 51.91
C LEU A 176 -45.38 -17.75 52.38
N THR A 177 -46.11 -16.75 52.87
CA THR A 177 -47.53 -16.89 53.27
C THR A 177 -48.47 -17.07 52.07
N LYS A 178 -48.08 -16.58 50.90
CA LYS A 178 -48.77 -16.84 49.61
C LYS A 178 -48.32 -18.16 48.96
N ALA A 179 -47.24 -18.79 49.43
CA ALA A 179 -46.81 -20.12 48.99
C ALA A 179 -47.50 -21.27 49.77
N ASP A 180 -48.09 -21.00 50.94
CA ASP A 180 -48.92 -21.97 51.67
C ASP A 180 -50.39 -21.97 51.23
N ALA A 181 -50.78 -21.06 50.32
CA ALA A 181 -52.10 -21.07 49.70
C ALA A 181 -51.94 -21.09 48.18
N GLU A 182 -52.19 -22.27 47.60
CA GLU A 182 -52.49 -22.49 46.18
C GLU A 182 -51.30 -22.91 45.28
N ALA A 183 -51.03 -24.21 45.30
CA ALA A 183 -50.88 -24.98 44.06
C ALA A 183 -52.10 -25.94 43.97
N PRO A 184 -52.61 -26.37 42.80
CA PRO A 184 -51.93 -26.52 41.50
C PRO A 184 -52.74 -25.83 40.35
N ALA A 185 -52.38 -25.78 39.08
CA ALA A 185 -52.24 -26.92 38.18
C ALA A 185 -51.94 -26.45 36.74
N THR A 186 -51.02 -27.18 36.09
CA THR A 186 -51.07 -27.71 34.72
C THR A 186 -51.52 -26.86 33.51
N THR A 187 -50.59 -26.86 32.55
CA THR A 187 -50.72 -27.21 31.11
C THR A 187 -51.24 -26.20 30.09
N GLU A 188 -50.36 -26.05 29.08
CA GLU A 188 -50.61 -25.85 27.65
C GLU A 188 -51.34 -24.53 27.28
N THR A 189 -50.87 -23.74 26.32
CA THR A 189 -51.04 -24.09 24.91
C THR A 189 -50.51 -22.91 24.05
N LEU A 190 -49.67 -23.25 23.07
CA LEU A 190 -49.48 -22.64 21.74
C LEU A 190 -49.28 -21.11 21.59
N ALA A 191 -48.14 -20.79 20.96
CA ALA A 191 -47.94 -19.58 20.16
C ALA A 191 -49.02 -19.44 19.06
N PRO A 192 -49.27 -18.23 18.54
CA PRO A 192 -48.53 -17.85 17.32
C PRO A 192 -48.16 -16.36 17.18
N ASP A 193 -47.02 -16.15 16.53
CA ASP A 193 -46.73 -15.16 15.48
C ASP A 193 -47.19 -13.70 15.61
N THR A 194 -46.23 -12.75 15.62
CA THR A 194 -45.97 -11.79 14.52
C THR A 194 -44.91 -10.72 14.91
N VAL A 195 -43.75 -10.79 14.22
CA VAL A 195 -42.75 -9.78 13.75
C VAL A 195 -42.98 -8.26 14.01
N PRO A 196 -41.99 -7.32 13.83
CA PRO A 196 -40.52 -7.42 13.57
C PRO A 196 -39.57 -6.36 14.23
N VAL A 197 -38.27 -6.70 14.35
CA VAL A 197 -37.03 -5.92 14.06
C VAL A 197 -36.74 -4.57 14.76
N GLU A 198 -35.60 -4.48 15.48
CA GLU A 198 -34.44 -3.61 15.09
C GLU A 198 -33.13 -4.05 15.79
N GLU A 199 -32.04 -3.93 15.04
CA GLU A 199 -30.75 -4.63 15.18
C GLU A 199 -29.79 -4.03 16.21
N THR A 200 -28.95 -4.88 16.82
CA THR A 200 -27.61 -4.51 17.30
C THR A 200 -26.59 -5.54 16.81
N PRO A 201 -25.36 -5.11 16.45
CA PRO A 201 -24.43 -5.91 15.66
C PRO A 201 -23.60 -6.87 16.53
N GLN A 202 -23.39 -8.09 16.01
CA GLN A 202 -22.50 -9.10 16.59
C GLN A 202 -21.04 -8.87 16.14
N PRO A 203 -20.04 -9.22 16.98
CA PRO A 203 -18.66 -9.37 16.56
C PRO A 203 -18.43 -10.70 15.84
N VAL A 204 -17.67 -10.63 14.75
CA VAL A 204 -17.32 -11.73 13.85
C VAL A 204 -16.25 -12.65 14.43
N SER A 205 -16.44 -13.92 14.07
CA SER A 205 -15.77 -15.17 14.36
C SER A 205 -14.25 -15.24 14.22
N GLU A 206 -13.69 -16.11 15.06
CA GLU A 206 -12.36 -16.71 15.06
C GLU A 206 -12.04 -17.43 13.74
N ASP A 207 -10.79 -17.31 13.28
CA ASP A 207 -10.25 -18.15 12.22
C ASP A 207 -8.86 -18.70 12.59
N LYS A 208 -8.60 -19.88 12.04
CA LYS A 208 -7.72 -20.97 12.48
C LYS A 208 -6.22 -20.63 12.66
N VAL A 209 -5.65 -21.30 13.67
CA VAL A 209 -4.19 -21.50 13.83
C VAL A 209 -3.85 -22.89 13.27
N GLU A 210 -2.99 -22.96 12.25
CA GLU A 210 -2.33 -24.21 11.86
C GLU A 210 -0.82 -23.96 11.69
N LEU A 211 -0.07 -24.57 12.60
CA LEU A 211 1.38 -24.68 12.60
C LEU A 211 1.85 -25.50 11.39
N VAL A 212 2.85 -25.00 10.65
CA VAL A 212 3.83 -25.87 9.98
C VAL A 212 5.24 -25.47 10.40
N GLU A 213 5.83 -26.41 11.09
CA GLU A 213 7.20 -26.53 11.58
C GLU A 213 8.20 -26.65 10.41
N LYS A 214 9.34 -25.94 10.47
CA LYS A 214 10.68 -26.50 10.19
C LYS A 214 11.81 -25.53 10.56
N ALA A 215 12.76 -26.11 11.31
CA ALA A 215 14.08 -25.64 11.71
C ALA A 215 14.89 -24.96 10.58
N THR A 216 15.88 -24.10 10.82
CA THR A 216 17.04 -24.28 11.70
C THR A 216 17.68 -22.93 12.06
N VAL A 217 18.05 -22.79 13.34
CA VAL A 217 19.08 -21.87 13.81
C VAL A 217 20.45 -22.42 13.38
N SER A 218 21.29 -21.59 12.78
CA SER A 218 22.74 -21.59 13.03
C SER A 218 23.35 -20.36 12.37
N GLY A 219 23.58 -19.34 13.21
CA GLY A 219 24.36 -18.18 12.85
C GLY A 219 25.80 -18.59 12.54
N THR A 220 26.29 -18.23 11.36
CA THR A 220 27.71 -18.25 11.04
C THR A 220 28.19 -16.80 11.01
N ARG A 221 28.95 -16.46 12.05
CA ARG A 221 29.73 -15.24 12.21
C ARG A 221 30.86 -15.24 11.17
N ALA A 222 30.80 -14.34 10.19
CA ALA A 222 31.92 -13.98 9.32
C ALA A 222 32.17 -12.48 9.51
N ALA A 223 33.18 -12.10 10.30
CA ALA A 223 34.56 -11.90 9.85
C ALA A 223 34.69 -10.66 8.94
N THR A 224 34.74 -9.50 9.58
CA THR A 224 35.22 -8.23 9.00
C THR A 224 36.75 -8.30 8.92
N PRO A 225 37.39 -8.11 7.75
CA PRO A 225 38.82 -7.81 7.72
C PRO A 225 39.05 -6.30 7.72
N ALA A 226 40.12 -5.95 8.42
CA ALA A 226 40.65 -4.64 8.73
C ALA A 226 40.75 -3.64 7.57
N LEU A 227 40.43 -2.37 7.88
CA LEU A 227 41.00 -1.21 7.21
C LEU A 227 41.95 -0.53 8.23
N VAL A 228 43.25 -0.61 7.98
CA VAL A 228 44.29 0.12 8.73
C VAL A 228 44.42 1.52 8.11
N PRO A 229 44.54 2.59 8.91
CA PRO A 229 45.04 3.88 8.43
C PRO A 229 46.45 4.17 8.97
N ALA A 230 47.41 4.39 8.07
CA ALA A 230 48.54 5.32 8.13
C ALA A 230 49.50 5.03 6.97
#